data_AF-A0A151SJN3-F1
#
_entry.id   AF-A0A151SJN3-F1
#
_cell.length_a   1.000
_cell.length_b   1.000
_cell.length_c   1.000
_cell.angle_alpha   90.00
_cell.angle_beta   90.00
_cell.angle_gamma   90.00
#
_symmetry.space_group_name_H-M   'P 1'
#
loop_
_entity.id
_entity.type
_entity.pdbx_description
1 polymer ?
#
loop_
_entity_poly.entity_id
_entity_poly.type
_entity_poly.pdbx_seq_one_letter_code
_entity_poly.pdbx_strand_id
1 'polypeptide(L)'
;LTLLLVYVDDMIIARDDEAKKLALKEKLAAQFEMKDLGKLKYFLGIEVAYSKNRIFISQRKYVLDLLKETRKLGCRTSTVPIEQNHRIGSEESAPVENPQYQRLVGN
;
A
#
# COMPACT_ATOMS: atom_id res chain seq x y z
N LEU A 1 -10.74 19.05 -9.51
CA LEU A 1 -10.61 17.66 -10.04
C LEU A 1 -11.03 16.71 -8.93
N THR A 2 -11.79 15.65 -9.22
CA THR A 2 -12.12 14.61 -8.23
C THR A 2 -11.45 13.30 -8.65
N LEU A 3 -10.65 12.73 -7.77
CA LEU A 3 -10.07 11.39 -7.93
C LEU A 3 -10.78 10.43 -7.00
N LEU A 4 -11.22 9.31 -7.55
CA LEU A 4 -11.82 8.21 -6.82
C LEU A 4 -11.01 6.94 -7.10
N LEU A 5 -10.45 6.34 -6.06
CA LEU A 5 -9.80 5.03 -6.14
C LEU A 5 -10.68 4.04 -5.40
N VAL A 6 -11.02 2.93 -6.06
CA VAL A 6 -11.81 1.84 -5.48
C VAL A 6 -10.95 0.59 -5.50
N TYR A 7 -10.82 -0.07 -4.35
CA TYR A 7 -10.15 -1.34 -4.20
C TYR A 7 -10.97 -2.25 -3.29
N VAL A 8 -11.57 -3.29 -3.86
CA VAL A 8 -12.47 -4.21 -3.15
C VAL A 8 -13.54 -3.40 -2.40
N ASP A 9 -13.53 -3.42 -1.07
CA ASP A 9 -14.50 -2.73 -0.21
C ASP A 9 -14.04 -1.31 0.21
N ASP A 10 -12.79 -0.93 -0.09
CA ASP A 10 -12.21 0.35 0.29
C ASP A 10 -12.29 1.38 -0.83
N MET A 11 -12.61 2.63 -0.46
CA MET A 11 -12.71 3.75 -1.39
C MET A 11 -11.95 4.98 -0.88
N ILE A 12 -11.06 5.51 -1.72
CA ILE A 12 -10.30 6.73 -1.44
C ILE A 12 -10.81 7.87 -2.33
N ILE A 13 -11.20 8.97 -1.69
CA ILE A 13 -11.66 10.19 -2.35
C ILE A 13 -10.59 11.28 -2.18
N ALA A 14 -10.05 11.77 -3.30
CA ALA A 14 -9.14 12.92 -3.32
C ALA A 14 -9.77 14.08 -4.09
N ARG A 15 -9.93 15.22 -3.42
CA ARG A 15 -10.49 16.45 -3.99
C ARG A 15 -9.89 17.67 -3.28
N ASP A 16 -9.69 18.75 -4.03
CA ASP A 16 -9.19 20.05 -3.53
C ASP A 16 -10.27 20.86 -2.80
N ASP A 17 -11.51 20.73 -3.25
CA ASP A 17 -12.68 21.42 -2.72
C ASP A 17 -13.39 20.57 -1.65
N GLU A 18 -13.29 21.01 -0.38
CA GLU A 18 -13.88 20.32 0.77
C GLU A 18 -15.41 20.28 0.72
N ALA A 19 -16.09 21.34 0.26
CA ALA A 19 -17.55 21.36 0.18
C ALA A 19 -18.04 20.33 -0.83
N LYS A 20 -17.42 20.28 -2.00
CA LYS A 20 -17.77 19.28 -3.02
C LYS A 20 -17.27 17.88 -2.68
N LYS A 21 -16.28 17.72 -1.81
CA LYS A 21 -15.85 16.42 -1.26
C LYS A 21 -16.92 15.89 -0.30
N LEU A 22 -17.46 16.75 0.56
CA LEU A 22 -18.54 16.41 1.48
C LEU A 22 -19.82 16.01 0.72
N ALA A 23 -20.25 16.83 -0.24
CA ALA A 23 -21.43 16.52 -1.06
C ALA A 23 -21.29 15.20 -1.84
N LEU A 24 -20.08 14.84 -2.26
CA LEU A 24 -19.81 13.55 -2.90
C LEU A 24 -19.88 12.39 -1.89
N LYS A 25 -19.31 12.56 -0.69
CA LYS A 25 -19.39 11.57 0.39
C LYS A 25 -20.84 11.28 0.77
N GLU A 26 -21.67 12.31 0.93
CA GLU A 26 -23.09 12.16 1.28
C GLU A 26 -23.87 11.42 0.19
N LYS A 27 -23.64 11.74 -1.08
CA LYS A 27 -24.27 11.03 -2.20
C LYS A 27 -23.90 9.55 -2.23
N LEU A 28 -22.63 9.22 -1.97
CA LEU A 28 -22.17 7.84 -1.94
C LEU A 28 -22.74 7.09 -0.73
N ALA A 29 -22.81 7.75 0.44
CA ALA A 29 -23.42 7.17 1.64
C ALA A 29 -24.93 6.95 1.54
N ALA A 30 -25.61 7.71 0.67
CA ALA A 30 -27.03 7.48 0.39
C ALA A 30 -27.27 6.28 -0.53
N GLN A 31 -26.29 5.87 -1.34
CA GLN A 31 -26.42 4.77 -2.30
C GLN A 31 -25.77 3.47 -1.83
N PHE A 32 -24.74 3.57 -1.00
CA PHE A 32 -23.96 2.43 -0.51
C PHE A 32 -23.88 2.49 1.01
N GLU A 33 -23.98 1.33 1.67
CA GLU A 33 -23.67 1.23 3.09
C GLU A 33 -22.16 1.42 3.27
N MET A 34 -21.75 2.65 3.58
CA MET A 34 -20.35 3.01 3.74
C MET A 34 -20.09 3.72 5.06
N LYS A 35 -18.87 3.57 5.55
CA LYS A 35 -18.39 4.23 6.75
C LYS A 35 -17.26 5.20 6.39
N ASP A 36 -17.36 6.45 6.84
CA ASP A 36 -16.25 7.39 6.70
C ASP A 36 -15.14 7.04 7.71
N LEU A 37 -13.98 6.64 7.19
CA LEU A 37 -12.78 6.36 7.99
C LEU A 37 -11.94 7.62 8.26
N GLY A 38 -12.36 8.76 7.69
CA GLY A 38 -11.68 10.05 7.84
C GLY A 38 -10.46 10.18 6.94
N LYS A 39 -9.37 10.72 7.50
CA LYS A 39 -8.14 10.95 6.74
C LYS A 39 -7.42 9.61 6.49
N LEU A 40 -6.99 9.37 5.26
CA LEU A 40 -6.31 8.14 4.86
C LEU A 40 -5.02 7.94 5.66
N LYS A 41 -4.98 6.96 6.57
CA LYS A 41 -3.78 6.64 7.37
C LYS A 41 -3.08 5.37 6.89
N TYR A 42 -3.85 4.42 6.37
CA TYR A 42 -3.39 3.11 5.93
C TYR A 42 -4.16 2.70 4.68
N PHE A 43 -3.47 2.13 3.69
CA PHE A 43 -4.07 1.52 2.51
C PHE A 43 -3.13 0.45 1.95
N LEU A 44 -3.59 -0.80 1.78
CA LEU A 44 -2.76 -1.90 1.24
C LEU A 44 -1.40 -2.09 1.94
N GLY A 45 -1.35 -1.96 3.28
CA GLY A 45 -0.09 -2.04 4.04
C GLY A 45 0.82 -0.81 3.89
N ILE A 46 0.36 0.21 3.18
CA ILE A 46 1.02 1.51 3.03
C ILE A 46 0.48 2.46 4.10
N GLU A 47 1.37 2.93 4.96
CA GLU A 47 1.11 3.99 5.92
C GLU A 47 1.24 5.36 5.24
N VAL A 48 0.28 6.23 5.51
CA VAL A 48 0.23 7.60 4.97
C VAL A 48 0.25 8.58 6.14
N ALA A 49 1.28 9.43 6.15
CA ALA A 49 1.44 10.51 7.09
C ALA A 49 1.39 11.86 6.36
N TYR A 50 0.89 12.89 7.04
CA TYR A 50 0.72 14.21 6.45
C TYR A 50 1.50 15.24 7.24
N SER A 51 2.27 16.05 6.53
CA SER A 51 2.82 17.31 7.01
C SER A 51 2.05 18.47 6.38
N LYS A 52 2.32 19.71 6.81
CA LYS A 52 1.64 20.92 6.32
C LYS A 52 1.64 21.01 4.79
N ASN A 53 2.76 20.65 4.16
CA ASN A 53 2.98 20.83 2.72
C ASN A 53 3.33 19.53 1.98
N ARG A 54 3.34 18.37 2.66
CA ARG A 54 3.84 17.12 2.09
C ARG A 54 3.05 15.91 2.59
N ILE A 55 3.00 14.89 1.76
CA ILE A 55 2.50 13.57 2.11
C ILE A 55 3.71 12.64 2.19
N PHE A 56 3.81 11.90 3.27
CA PHE A 56 4.81 10.87 3.50
C PHE A 56 4.15 9.51 3.41
N ILE A 57 4.81 8.60 2.70
CA ILE A 57 4.32 7.25 2.43
C ILE A 57 5.36 6.28 2.95
N SER A 58 4.94 5.27 3.72
CA SER A 58 5.83 4.29 4.36
C SER A 58 5.22 2.90 4.28
N GLN A 59 6.00 1.90 3.90
CA GLN A 59 5.63 0.48 4.05
C GLN A 59 6.39 -0.18 5.20
N ARG A 60 7.02 0.60 6.08
CA ARG A 60 7.89 0.07 7.14
C ARG A 60 7.21 -1.01 7.97
N LYS A 61 5.95 -0.79 8.37
CA LYS A 61 5.19 -1.78 9.14
C LYS A 61 4.99 -3.07 8.35
N TYR A 62 4.53 -2.99 7.11
CA TYR A 62 4.39 -4.14 6.23
C TYR A 62 5.71 -4.92 6.08
N VAL A 63 6.82 -4.22 5.86
CA VAL A 63 8.16 -4.85 5.75
C VAL A 63 8.55 -5.54 7.06
N LEU A 64 8.31 -4.93 8.21
CA LEU A 64 8.64 -5.53 9.51
C LEU A 64 7.77 -6.76 9.80
N ASP A 65 6.47 -6.70 9.49
CA ASP A 65 5.54 -7.81 9.65
C ASP A 65 5.94 -8.98 8.72
N LEU A 66 6.27 -8.70 7.46
CA LEU A 66 6.77 -9.69 6.49
C LEU A 66 8.07 -10.34 6.96
N LEU A 67 9.03 -9.57 7.46
CA LEU A 67 10.28 -10.10 8.01
C LEU A 67 10.02 -10.98 9.23
N LYS A 68 9.06 -10.61 10.09
CA LYS A 68 8.68 -11.40 11.25
C LYS A 68 8.04 -12.73 10.85
N GLU A 69 7.09 -12.71 9.91
CA GLU A 69 6.40 -13.91 9.41
C GLU A 69 7.37 -14.90 8.74
N THR A 70 8.32 -14.38 7.97
CA THR A 70 9.34 -15.19 7.29
C THR A 70 10.52 -15.58 8.19
N ARG A 71 10.47 -15.22 9.49
CA ARG A 71 11.55 -15.44 10.47
C ARG A 71 12.89 -14.81 10.05
N LYS A 72 12.83 -13.72 9.27
CA LYS A 72 13.98 -12.94 8.81
C LYS A 72 14.19 -11.65 9.61
N LEU A 73 13.35 -11.39 10.62
CA LEU A 73 13.53 -10.25 11.50
C LEU A 73 14.86 -10.38 12.27
N GLY A 74 15.71 -9.35 12.19
CA GLY A 74 17.04 -9.37 12.81
C GLY A 74 18.10 -10.16 12.03
N CYS A 75 17.80 -10.62 10.80
CA CYS A 75 18.84 -11.14 9.91
C CYS A 75 19.96 -10.11 9.71
N ARG A 76 21.20 -10.60 9.55
CA ARG A 76 22.36 -9.75 9.28
C ARG A 76 22.10 -8.96 7.99
N THR A 77 22.27 -7.65 8.07
CA THR A 77 22.20 -6.78 6.90
C THR A 77 23.37 -7.08 5.99
N SER A 78 23.12 -7.16 4.68
CA SER A 78 24.21 -7.13 3.70
C SER A 78 24.87 -5.76 3.74
N THR A 79 26.21 -5.73 3.77
CA THR A 79 26.98 -4.49 3.63
C THR A 79 26.97 -3.98 2.19
N VAL A 80 26.69 -4.87 1.23
CA VAL A 80 26.54 -4.55 -0.17
C VAL A 80 25.04 -4.48 -0.48
N PRO A 81 24.51 -3.27 -0.80
CA PRO A 81 23.12 -3.16 -1.23
C PRO A 81 22.92 -3.88 -2.56
N ILE A 82 21.68 -4.32 -2.81
CA ILE A 82 21.32 -4.80 -4.16
C ILE A 82 21.46 -3.65 -5.15
N GLU A 83 22.00 -3.93 -6.33
CA GLU A 83 22.09 -2.94 -7.39
C GLU A 83 20.69 -2.44 -7.78
N GLN A 84 20.53 -1.13 -7.88
CA GLN A 84 19.29 -0.54 -8.36
C GLN A 84 19.08 -0.90 -9.82
N ASN A 85 17.86 -1.30 -10.19
CA ASN A 85 17.52 -1.76 -11.53
C ASN A 85 18.29 -3.02 -11.98
N HIS A 86 18.76 -3.84 -11.04
CA HIS A 86 19.38 -5.12 -11.36
C HIS A 86 18.44 -5.95 -12.22
N ARG A 87 18.84 -6.18 -13.48
CA ARG A 87 18.08 -6.99 -14.42
C ARG A 87 18.33 -8.45 -14.10
N ILE A 88 17.38 -9.06 -13.41
CA ILE A 88 17.36 -10.52 -13.26
C ILE A 88 17.17 -11.09 -14.67
N GLY A 89 18.11 -11.90 -15.12
CA GLY A 89 18.04 -12.56 -16.42
C GLY A 89 16.75 -13.40 -16.52
N SER A 90 16.03 -13.27 -17.62
CA SER A 90 14.83 -14.06 -17.88
C SER A 90 15.25 -15.39 -18.50
N GLU A 91 15.79 -16.30 -17.70
CA GLU A 91 15.81 -17.71 -18.09
C GLU A 91 14.42 -18.27 -17.80
N GLU A 92 13.70 -18.65 -18.87
CA GLU A 92 12.43 -19.36 -18.73
C GLU A 92 12.68 -20.69 -18.02
N SER A 93 12.27 -20.75 -16.76
CA SER A 93 12.31 -21.95 -15.94
C SER A 93 10.90 -22.28 -15.46
N ALA A 94 10.67 -23.54 -15.09
CA ALA A 94 9.39 -23.97 -14.58
C ALA A 94 9.00 -23.12 -13.34
N PRO A 95 7.71 -22.74 -13.18
CA PRO A 95 7.25 -21.99 -12.03
C PRO A 95 7.67 -22.67 -10.73
N VAL A 96 8.40 -21.95 -9.89
CA VAL A 96 8.77 -22.45 -8.56
C VAL A 96 7.56 -22.28 -7.65
N GLU A 97 6.90 -23.38 -7.29
CA GLU A 97 5.85 -23.41 -6.28
C GLU A 97 6.46 -23.31 -4.89
N ASN A 98 6.84 -22.09 -4.50
CA ASN A 98 7.31 -21.82 -3.15
C ASN A 98 6.49 -20.68 -2.53
N PRO A 99 5.48 -21.01 -1.71
CA PRO A 99 4.58 -20.02 -1.11
C PRO A 99 5.29 -19.05 -0.17
N GLN A 100 6.48 -19.39 0.35
CA GLN A 100 7.27 -18.46 1.16
C GLN A 100 7.90 -17.35 0.31
N TYR A 101 8.37 -17.67 -0.90
CA TYR A 101 8.95 -16.67 -1.79
C TYR A 101 7.87 -15.80 -2.43
N GLN A 102 6.73 -16.37 -2.82
CA GLN A 102 5.59 -15.61 -3.37
C GLN A 102 5.14 -14.52 -2.38
N ARG A 103 4.96 -14.86 -1.10
CA ARG A 103 4.64 -13.88 -0.05
C ARG A 103 5.67 -12.76 0.11
N LEU A 104 6.93 -13.02 -0.22
CA LEU A 104 8.01 -12.03 -0.11
C LEU A 104 7.95 -10.97 -1.22
N VAL A 105 7.44 -11.33 -2.39
CA VAL A 105 7.29 -10.42 -3.54
C VAL A 105 5.97 -9.64 -3.50
N GLY A 106 5.02 -10.11 -2.69
CA GLY A 106 3.63 -9.64 -2.63
C GLY A 106 2.70 -10.73 -3.15
N ASN A 107 1.53 -10.89 -2.51
CA ASN A 107 0.47 -11.77 -3.02
C ASN A 107 -0.30 -11.09 -4.14
#